data_AF-A0A2A6F960-F1
#
_entry.id   AF-A0A2A6F960-F1
#
_cell.length_a   1.000
_cell.length_b   1.000
_cell.length_c   1.000
_cell.angle_alpha   90.00
_cell.angle_beta   90.00
_cell.angle_gamma   90.00
#
_symmetry.space_group_name_H-M   'P 1'
#
loop_
_entity.id
_entity.type
_entity.pdbx_description
1 polymer ?
#
loop_
_entity_poly.entity_id
_entity_poly.type
_entity_poly.pdbx_seq_one_letter_code
_entity_poly.pdbx_strand_id
1 'polypeptide(L)'
;DYLYLDFLEEGGVGAAAHDDFVPFDEPQALFPAQTAADRRLIAFCDGLSEADLDRRVITDRREDGMIPEKIGDILAHVFLHDIHHRGQVHAMLSGTSVKPPQLDEFLLDYDLKLRRADVERLGL
;
A
#
# COMPACT_ATOMS: atom_id res chain seq x y z
N ASP A 1 0.95 -3.69 2.60
CA ASP A 1 1.81 -3.05 3.63
C ASP A 1 1.08 -2.61 4.91
N TYR A 2 0.50 -3.55 5.67
CA TYR A 2 -0.26 -3.20 6.89
C TYR A 2 0.58 -2.54 7.98
N LEU A 3 1.85 -2.90 8.12
CA LEU A 3 2.77 -2.29 9.08
C LEU A 3 2.87 -0.77 8.86
N TYR A 4 3.12 -0.36 7.61
CA TYR A 4 3.29 1.05 7.28
C TYR A 4 1.98 1.81 7.34
N LEU A 5 0.85 1.18 6.96
CA LEU A 5 -0.47 1.78 7.15
C LEU A 5 -0.77 2.02 8.63
N ASP A 6 -0.42 1.08 9.52
CA ASP A 6 -0.58 1.27 10.97
C ASP A 6 0.28 2.43 11.50
N PHE A 7 1.52 2.58 11.03
CA PHE A 7 2.35 3.73 11.39
C PHE A 7 1.75 5.06 10.94
N LEU A 8 1.21 5.11 9.72
CA LEU A 8 0.56 6.31 9.20
C LEU A 8 -0.68 6.68 10.01
N GLU A 9 -1.49 5.70 10.38
CA GLU A 9 -2.70 5.90 11.20
C GLU A 9 -2.41 6.04 12.70
N GLU A 10 -1.14 5.92 13.11
CA GLU A 10 -0.72 5.89 14.52
C GLU A 10 -1.50 4.84 15.34
N GLY A 11 -1.82 3.69 14.71
CA GLY A 11 -2.71 2.65 15.26
C GLY A 11 -2.15 1.88 16.44
N GLY A 12 -0.83 1.94 16.66
CA GLY A 12 -0.16 1.42 17.86
C GLY A 12 0.08 -0.09 17.85
N VAL A 13 -0.19 -0.78 16.73
CA VAL A 13 0.18 -2.19 16.56
C VAL A 13 1.67 -2.31 16.25
N GLY A 14 2.18 -1.42 15.40
CA GLY A 14 3.57 -1.36 14.98
C GLY A 14 4.10 -2.71 14.49
N ALA A 15 5.35 -3.01 14.83
CA ALA A 15 6.02 -4.22 14.35
C ALA A 15 5.35 -5.52 14.83
N ALA A 16 4.50 -5.48 15.86
CA ALA A 16 3.73 -6.65 16.32
C ALA A 16 2.77 -7.18 15.25
N ALA A 17 2.44 -6.38 14.23
CA ALA A 17 1.64 -6.81 13.09
C ALA A 17 2.22 -8.05 12.36
N HIS A 18 3.53 -8.30 12.49
CA HIS A 18 4.18 -9.49 11.94
C HIS A 18 4.07 -10.74 12.82
N ASP A 19 3.86 -10.59 14.12
CA ASP A 19 3.87 -11.72 15.06
C ASP A 19 2.59 -12.56 14.93
N ASP A 20 1.46 -11.89 14.62
CA ASP A 20 0.15 -12.51 14.42
C ASP A 20 -0.22 -12.66 12.93
N PHE A 21 0.77 -12.59 12.03
CA PHE A 21 0.49 -12.69 10.59
C PHE A 21 0.00 -14.10 10.23
N VAL A 22 -1.21 -14.16 9.67
CA VAL A 22 -1.80 -15.37 9.11
C VAL A 22 -2.10 -15.13 7.62
N PRO A 23 -1.57 -15.95 6.69
CA PRO A 23 -1.87 -15.79 5.28
C PRO A 23 -3.34 -16.17 4.99
N PHE A 24 -3.90 -15.61 3.94
CA PHE A 24 -5.17 -16.07 3.41
C PHE A 24 -4.96 -17.34 2.58
N ASP A 25 -5.67 -18.41 2.93
CA ASP A 25 -5.62 -19.68 2.19
C ASP A 25 -6.23 -19.57 0.78
N GLU A 26 -7.24 -18.69 0.62
CA GLU A 26 -8.02 -18.54 -0.60
C GLU A 26 -8.03 -17.08 -1.11
N PRO A 27 -7.82 -16.83 -2.42
CA PRO A 27 -7.80 -15.48 -2.99
C PRO A 27 -9.08 -14.66 -2.75
N GLN A 28 -10.23 -15.33 -2.63
CA GLN A 28 -11.54 -14.70 -2.42
C GLN A 28 -11.62 -13.97 -1.08
N ALA A 29 -10.89 -14.44 -0.07
CA ALA A 29 -10.81 -13.79 1.24
C ALA A 29 -9.78 -12.64 1.25
N LEU A 30 -8.73 -12.74 0.43
CA LEU A 30 -7.71 -11.71 0.29
C LEU A 30 -8.28 -10.43 -0.35
N PHE A 31 -9.13 -10.55 -1.37
CA PHE A 31 -9.68 -9.39 -2.08
C PHE A 31 -10.41 -8.36 -1.19
N PRO A 32 -11.40 -8.76 -0.35
CA PRO A 32 -12.07 -7.80 0.54
C PRO A 32 -11.13 -7.25 1.62
N ALA A 33 -10.16 -8.02 2.10
CA ALA A 33 -9.15 -7.55 3.05
C ALA A 33 -8.26 -6.47 2.43
N GLN A 34 -7.76 -6.69 1.20
CA GLN A 34 -7.00 -5.71 0.46
C GLN A 34 -7.83 -4.44 0.20
N THR A 35 -9.08 -4.59 -0.25
CA THR A 35 -9.97 -3.45 -0.50
C THR A 35 -10.21 -2.61 0.76
N ALA A 36 -10.28 -3.24 1.94
CA ALA A 36 -10.40 -2.53 3.21
C ALA A 36 -9.13 -1.74 3.57
N ALA A 37 -7.96 -2.30 3.32
CA ALA A 37 -6.68 -1.60 3.47
C ALA A 37 -6.55 -0.42 2.52
N ASP A 38 -6.91 -0.61 1.24
CA ASP A 38 -6.84 0.43 0.21
C ASP A 38 -7.73 1.62 0.57
N ARG A 39 -8.97 1.37 1.03
CA ARG A 39 -9.88 2.44 1.46
C ARG A 39 -9.37 3.23 2.65
N ARG A 40 -8.72 2.55 3.60
CA ARG A 40 -8.06 3.21 4.74
C ARG A 40 -6.92 4.11 4.28
N LEU A 41 -6.05 3.60 3.40
CA LEU A 41 -4.95 4.39 2.83
C LEU A 41 -5.45 5.58 2.01
N ILE A 42 -6.49 5.41 1.19
CA ILE A 42 -7.15 6.50 0.46
C ILE A 42 -7.67 7.55 1.43
N ALA A 43 -8.45 7.14 2.43
CA ALA A 43 -9.01 8.08 3.42
C ALA A 43 -7.94 8.83 4.21
N PHE A 44 -6.82 8.16 4.53
CA PHE A 44 -5.66 8.79 5.13
C PHE A 44 -5.08 9.87 4.19
N CYS A 45 -4.80 9.53 2.94
CA CYS A 45 -4.27 10.45 1.94
C CYS A 45 -5.20 11.64 1.66
N ASP A 46 -6.51 11.42 1.57
CA ASP A 46 -7.53 12.46 1.35
C ASP A 46 -7.58 13.48 2.51
N GLY A 47 -7.16 13.06 3.72
CA GLY A 47 -7.10 13.91 4.90
C GLY A 47 -5.82 14.73 5.03
N LEU A 48 -4.81 14.52 4.19
CA LEU A 48 -3.51 15.19 4.29
C LEU A 48 -3.54 16.59 3.67
N SER A 49 -2.91 17.53 4.35
CA SER A 49 -2.39 18.76 3.75
C SER A 49 -0.96 18.55 3.26
N GLU A 50 -0.46 19.47 2.41
CA GLU A 50 0.94 19.45 1.96
C GLU A 50 1.93 19.49 3.13
N ALA A 51 1.61 20.26 4.18
CA ALA A 51 2.46 20.36 5.37
C ALA A 51 2.50 19.07 6.20
N ASP A 52 1.47 18.21 6.10
CA ASP A 52 1.45 16.94 6.83
C ASP A 52 2.49 15.96 6.29
N LEU A 53 2.94 16.09 5.03
CA LEU A 53 3.98 15.24 4.46
C LEU A 53 5.32 15.34 5.21
N ASP A 54 5.60 16.50 5.81
CA ASP A 54 6.81 16.74 6.62
C ASP A 54 6.65 16.35 8.09
N ARG A 55 5.43 16.06 8.56
CA ARG A 55 5.21 15.56 9.92
C ARG A 55 5.85 14.19 10.08
N ARG A 56 6.26 13.89 11.30
CA ARG A 56 6.86 12.60 11.66
C ARG A 56 5.92 11.77 12.51
N VAL A 57 5.85 10.49 12.20
CA VAL A 57 5.18 9.46 13.01
C VAL A 57 6.23 8.50 13.56
N ILE A 58 5.98 7.93 14.73
CA ILE A 58 6.90 6.98 15.34
C ILE A 58 6.71 5.61 14.70
N THR A 59 7.79 5.06 14.15
CA THR A 59 7.85 3.70 13.62
C THR A 59 8.60 2.80 14.61
N ASP A 60 7.97 1.71 15.01
CA ASP A 60 8.61 0.69 15.84
C ASP A 60 9.46 -0.24 14.97
N ARG A 61 10.78 -0.23 15.16
CA ARG A 61 11.75 -1.07 14.46
C ARG A 61 12.27 -2.20 15.34
N ARG A 62 11.54 -2.58 16.39
CA ARG A 62 11.90 -3.63 17.35
C ARG A 62 13.26 -3.37 17.99
N GLU A 63 14.26 -4.17 17.64
CA GLU A 63 15.62 -4.10 18.19
C GLU A 63 16.29 -2.75 17.88
N ASP A 64 15.95 -2.13 16.75
CA ASP A 64 16.47 -0.83 16.36
C ASP A 64 15.75 0.36 17.04
N GLY A 65 14.66 0.09 17.76
CA GLY A 65 13.93 1.05 18.58
C GLY A 65 12.85 1.86 17.85
N MET A 66 12.43 2.95 18.49
CA MET A 66 11.35 3.83 18.02
C MET A 66 11.92 4.97 17.19
N ILE A 67 11.66 4.97 15.87
CA ILE A 67 12.28 5.87 14.91
C ILE A 67 11.24 6.84 14.33
N PRO A 68 11.44 8.17 14.45
CA PRO A 68 10.52 9.15 13.89
C PRO A 68 10.76 9.33 12.38
N GLU A 69 9.83 8.85 11.56
CA GLU A 69 9.90 8.87 10.09
C GLU A 69 8.91 9.89 9.51
N LYS A 70 9.24 10.54 8.38
CA LYS A 70 8.32 11.48 7.72
C LYS A 70 7.17 10.73 7.05
N ILE A 71 5.97 11.28 7.12
CA ILE A 71 4.78 10.73 6.44
C ILE A 71 5.03 10.60 4.92
N GLY A 72 5.60 11.63 4.29
CA GLY A 72 5.89 11.61 2.85
C GLY A 72 6.87 10.49 2.46
N ASP A 73 7.88 10.22 3.28
CA ASP A 73 8.87 9.17 3.01
C ASP A 73 8.25 7.77 3.20
N ILE A 74 7.38 7.59 4.19
CA ILE A 74 6.63 6.33 4.38
C ILE A 74 5.69 6.07 3.20
N LEU A 75 4.93 7.07 2.74
CA LEU A 75 4.04 6.93 1.59
C LEU A 75 4.82 6.56 0.32
N ALA A 76 5.93 7.25 0.06
CA ALA A 76 6.81 6.93 -1.06
C ALA A 76 7.33 5.49 -0.97
N HIS A 77 7.74 5.04 0.22
CA HIS A 77 8.17 3.67 0.45
C HIS A 77 7.07 2.66 0.12
N VAL A 78 5.85 2.84 0.66
CA VAL A 78 4.71 1.94 0.42
C VAL A 78 4.39 1.83 -1.07
N PHE A 79 4.29 2.94 -1.79
CA PHE A 79 3.97 2.90 -3.22
C PHE A 79 5.06 2.19 -4.05
N LEU A 80 6.33 2.43 -3.72
CA LEU A 80 7.45 1.75 -4.39
C LEU A 80 7.49 0.25 -4.05
N HIS A 81 7.20 -0.10 -2.81
CA HIS A 81 7.19 -1.47 -2.31
C HIS A 81 6.05 -2.28 -2.95
N ASP A 82 4.86 -1.71 -3.08
CA ASP A 82 3.73 -2.33 -3.78
C ASP A 82 4.04 -2.59 -5.27
N ILE A 83 4.63 -1.62 -5.96
CA ILE A 83 5.06 -1.78 -7.37
C ILE A 83 6.12 -2.88 -7.49
N HIS A 84 7.07 -2.92 -6.55
CA HIS A 84 8.11 -3.95 -6.51
C HIS A 84 7.52 -5.36 -6.43
N HIS A 85 6.60 -5.61 -5.49
CA HIS A 85 5.95 -6.92 -5.35
C HIS A 85 5.01 -7.24 -6.51
N ARG A 86 4.31 -6.25 -7.08
CA ARG A 86 3.55 -6.44 -8.32
C ARG A 86 4.44 -6.88 -9.48
N GLY A 87 5.65 -6.37 -9.58
CA GLY A 87 6.65 -6.83 -10.55
C GLY A 87 7.00 -8.30 -10.38
N GLN A 88 7.18 -8.76 -9.13
CA GLN A 88 7.43 -10.17 -8.83
C GLN A 88 6.23 -11.05 -9.25
N VAL A 89 5.01 -10.66 -8.89
CA VAL A 89 3.79 -11.40 -9.27
C VAL A 89 3.59 -11.41 -10.80
N HIS A 90 3.85 -10.29 -11.47
CA HIS A 90 3.79 -10.20 -12.93
C HIS A 90 4.76 -11.18 -13.59
N ALA A 91 6.00 -11.29 -13.08
CA ALA A 91 6.98 -12.25 -13.59
C ALA A 91 6.54 -13.71 -13.36
N MET A 92 5.99 -14.02 -12.19
CA MET A 92 5.43 -15.35 -11.89
C MET A 92 4.27 -15.70 -12.85
N LEU A 93 3.32 -14.79 -13.04
CA LEU A 93 2.18 -14.99 -13.95
C LEU A 93 2.62 -15.13 -15.41
N SER A 94 3.65 -14.40 -15.83
CA SER A 94 4.25 -14.51 -17.17
C SER A 94 4.79 -15.91 -17.49
N GLY A 95 5.10 -16.70 -16.46
CA GLY A 95 5.48 -18.11 -16.59
C GLY A 95 4.30 -19.07 -16.76
N THR A 96 3.06 -18.58 -16.76
CA THR A 96 1.83 -19.38 -16.84
C THR A 96 1.06 -19.11 -18.14
N SER A 97 -0.06 -19.80 -18.36
CA SER A 97 -0.98 -19.49 -19.45
C SER A 97 -1.86 -18.25 -19.19
N VAL A 98 -1.85 -17.71 -17.97
CA VAL A 98 -2.60 -16.52 -17.60
C VAL A 98 -1.76 -15.30 -17.94
N LYS A 99 -2.26 -14.47 -18.85
CA LYS A 99 -1.60 -13.21 -19.18
C LYS A 99 -1.55 -12.33 -17.92
N PRO A 100 -0.36 -11.84 -17.50
CA PRO A 100 -0.28 -10.95 -16.36
C PRO A 100 -1.00 -9.61 -16.66
N PRO A 101 -1.55 -8.94 -15.63
CA PRO A 101 -2.08 -7.60 -15.78
C PRO A 101 -0.95 -6.62 -16.15
N GLN A 102 -1.34 -5.46 -16.68
CA GLN A 102 -0.41 -4.39 -17.00
C GLN A 102 0.34 -3.93 -15.72
N LEU A 103 1.64 -3.63 -15.86
CA LEU A 103 2.54 -3.37 -14.73
C LEU A 103 2.86 -1.89 -14.51
N ASP A 104 2.93 -1.08 -15.57
CA ASP A 104 3.32 0.33 -15.47
C ASP A 104 2.27 1.15 -14.72
N GLU A 105 2.71 1.99 -13.81
CA GLU A 105 1.82 2.95 -13.18
C GLU A 105 1.58 4.18 -14.04
N PHE A 106 0.32 4.58 -14.09
CA PHE A 106 -0.19 5.66 -14.92
C PHE A 106 -0.19 6.97 -14.14
N LEU A 107 1.00 7.48 -13.86
CA LEU A 107 1.22 8.71 -13.08
C LEU A 107 1.14 9.99 -13.93
N LEU A 108 1.24 9.89 -15.26
CA LEU A 108 1.26 11.04 -16.15
C LEU A 108 -0.16 11.52 -16.46
N ASP A 109 -0.34 12.81 -16.71
CA ASP A 109 -1.64 13.39 -17.09
C ASP A 109 -2.26 12.69 -18.31
N TYR A 110 -1.42 12.27 -19.27
CA TYR A 110 -1.86 11.52 -20.45
C TYR A 110 -2.52 10.17 -20.09
N ASP A 111 -2.07 9.55 -19.00
CA ASP A 111 -2.49 8.22 -18.60
C ASP A 111 -3.77 8.22 -17.75
N LEU A 112 -4.29 9.40 -17.38
CA LEU A 112 -5.52 9.51 -16.58
C LEU A 112 -6.70 8.72 -17.18
N LYS A 113 -6.80 8.71 -18.52
CA LYS A 113 -7.82 7.94 -19.26
C LYS A 113 -7.69 6.43 -19.08
N LEU A 114 -6.49 5.94 -18.80
CA LEU A 114 -6.18 4.52 -18.63
C LEU A 114 -6.57 4.03 -17.23
N ARG A 115 -6.58 4.92 -16.22
CA ARG A 115 -7.00 4.60 -14.85
C ARG A 115 -8.49 4.77 -14.56
N ARG A 116 -9.26 5.33 -15.49
CA ARG A 116 -10.69 5.66 -15.28
C ARG A 116 -11.49 4.49 -14.68
N ALA A 117 -11.38 3.31 -15.29
CA ALA A 117 -12.12 2.13 -14.83
C ALA A 117 -11.67 1.64 -13.44
N ASP A 118 -10.43 1.90 -13.05
CA ASP A 118 -9.90 1.52 -11.74
C ASP A 118 -10.44 2.44 -10.65
N VAL A 119 -10.43 3.75 -10.92
CA VAL A 119 -10.97 4.79 -10.04
C VAL A 119 -12.49 4.63 -9.86
N GLU A 120 -13.23 4.39 -10.95
CA GLU A 120 -14.67 4.12 -10.91
C GLU A 120 -15.01 2.86 -10.09
N ARG A 121 -14.17 1.81 -10.13
CA ARG A 121 -14.34 0.60 -9.31
C ARG A 121 -14.17 0.86 -7.82
N LEU A 122 -13.38 1.87 -7.46
CA LEU A 122 -13.18 2.31 -6.07
C LEU A 122 -14.28 3.28 -5.59
N GLY A 123 -15.12 3.77 -6.50
CA GLY A 123 -16.17 4.74 -6.20
C GLY A 123 -15.66 6.17 -6.01
N LEU A 124 -14.50 6.49 -6.60
CA LEU A 124 -13.86 7.80 -6.59
C LEU A 124 -14.07 8.54 -7.92
#